data_AF-A0A8X6TU44-F1
#
_entry.id   AF-A0A8X6TU44-F1
#
_cell.length_a   1.000
_cell.length_b   1.000
_cell.length_c   1.000
_cell.angle_alpha   90.00
_cell.angle_beta   90.00
_cell.angle_gamma   90.00
#
_symmetry.space_group_name_H-M   'P 1'
#
loop_
_entity.id
_entity.type
_entity.pdbx_description
1 polymer ?
#
loop_
_entity_poly.entity_id
_entity_poly.type
_entity_poly.pdbx_seq_one_letter_code
_entity_poly.pdbx_strand_id
1 'polypeptide(L)'
;MRQNHIFKALVVRFPEHIACRAEETIAWNPINNILKYSSFEFMRALEKEEDFVKYLQRSTGGQGEDGGRQPQMMRKGKVGDWRNYFTPEQSRRMDDRFHSKTRGTLLENIWTEEMAYTHDSN
;
A
#
# COMPACT_ATOMS: atom_id res chain seq x y z
N MET A 1 -8.92 12.77 -0.85
CA MET A 1 -7.75 13.67 -1.02
C MET A 1 -6.73 13.64 0.14
N ARG A 2 -6.94 12.90 1.24
CA ARG A 2 -5.99 12.82 2.37
C ARG A 2 -4.77 11.90 2.12
N GLN A 3 -4.87 10.93 1.21
CA GLN A 3 -3.81 9.92 1.00
C GLN A 3 -2.52 10.48 0.40
N ASN A 4 -2.61 11.39 -0.58
CA ASN A 4 -1.43 12.04 -1.16
C ASN A 4 -0.64 12.87 -0.13
N HIS A 5 -1.27 13.33 0.95
CA HIS A 5 -0.60 14.12 1.97
C HIS A 5 0.25 13.24 2.92
N ILE A 6 -0.27 12.07 3.28
CA ILE A 6 0.43 11.10 4.13
C ILE A 6 1.64 10.49 3.40
N PHE A 7 1.50 10.14 2.12
CA PHE A 7 2.61 9.62 1.30
C PHE A 7 3.73 10.66 1.11
N LYS A 8 3.38 11.94 0.89
CA LYS A 8 4.38 13.03 0.83
C LYS A 8 5.17 13.15 2.13
N ALA A 9 4.49 13.13 3.28
CA ALA A 9 5.14 13.20 4.58
C ALA A 9 6.07 12.01 4.84
N LEU A 10 5.68 10.80 4.40
CA LEU A 10 6.49 9.59 4.58
C LEU A 10 7.74 9.59 3.70
N VAL A 11 7.62 10.01 2.43
CA VAL A 11 8.73 10.06 1.47
C VAL A 11 9.71 11.20 1.78
N VAL A 12 9.28 12.27 2.44
CA VAL A 12 10.19 13.32 2.94
C VAL A 12 10.95 12.86 4.18
N ARG A 13 10.32 12.05 5.05
CA ARG A 13 10.90 11.60 6.32
C ARG A 13 11.81 10.37 6.19
N PHE A 14 11.60 9.53 5.17
CA PHE A 14 12.40 8.32 4.94
C PHE A 14 13.88 8.62 4.54
N PRO A 15 14.18 9.62 3.69
CA PRO A 15 15.55 10.06 3.39
C PRO A 15 16.28 10.60 4.61
N GLU A 16 15.61 11.34 5.50
CA GLU A 16 16.23 11.87 6.74
C GLU A 16 16.76 10.75 7.66
N HIS A 17 16.17 9.56 7.59
CA HIS A 17 16.51 8.44 8.46
C HIS A 17 17.54 7.46 7.87
N ILE A 18 17.76 7.50 6.54
CA ILE A 18 18.74 6.68 5.82
C ILE A 18 20.00 7.49 5.48
N ALA A 19 19.90 8.82 5.36
CA ALA A 19 21.02 9.68 5.03
C ALA A 19 21.91 9.92 6.25
N CYS A 20 22.89 9.04 6.43
CA CYS A 20 24.18 9.47 6.97
C CYS A 20 24.71 10.56 6.01
N ARG A 21 24.60 11.84 6.42
CA ARG A 21 25.19 13.02 5.76
C ARG A 21 24.56 13.44 4.43
N ALA A 22 23.52 14.28 4.50
CA ALA A 22 23.22 15.26 3.45
C ALA A 22 22.46 16.45 4.06
N GLU A 23 23.20 17.37 4.67
CA GLU A 23 22.72 18.72 4.95
C GLU A 23 22.69 19.50 3.63
N GLU A 24 21.79 19.15 2.72
CA GLU A 24 21.49 20.01 1.58
C GLU A 24 20.00 19.85 1.29
N THR A 25 19.29 20.97 1.37
CA THR A 25 17.86 21.08 1.05
C THR A 25 17.59 20.46 -0.32
N ILE A 26 17.09 19.22 -0.33
CA ILE A 26 16.82 18.49 -1.56
C ILE A 26 15.78 19.29 -2.34
N ALA A 27 16.16 19.78 -3.51
CA ALA A 27 15.24 20.49 -4.39
C ALA A 27 13.96 19.64 -4.61
N TRP A 28 12.80 20.29 -4.71
CA TRP A 28 11.52 19.59 -4.91
C TRP A 28 11.46 18.72 -6.18
N ASN A 29 12.38 18.94 -7.12
CA ASN A 29 12.44 18.23 -8.40
C ASN A 29 12.78 16.73 -8.23
N PRO A 30 13.87 16.32 -7.56
CA PRO A 30 14.11 14.92 -7.19
C PRO A 30 12.95 14.22 -6.47
N ILE A 31 12.32 14.88 -5.49
CA ILE A 31 11.22 14.28 -4.71
C ILE A 31 10.00 14.02 -5.60
N ASN A 32 9.67 14.93 -6.51
CA ASN A 32 8.56 14.73 -7.44
C ASN A 32 8.83 13.57 -8.41
N ASN A 33 10.07 13.39 -8.85
CA ASN A 33 10.45 12.24 -9.67
C ASN A 33 10.30 10.94 -8.88
N ILE A 34 10.77 10.90 -7.63
CA ILE A 34 10.59 9.73 -6.76
C ILE A 34 9.11 9.42 -6.60
N LEU A 35 8.29 10.40 -6.21
CA LEU A 35 6.85 10.22 -6.03
C LEU A 35 6.15 9.74 -7.31
N LYS A 36 6.55 10.24 -8.48
CA LYS A 36 5.98 9.84 -9.77
C LYS A 36 6.32 8.38 -10.08
N TYR A 37 7.60 8.03 -10.01
CA TYR A 37 8.09 6.71 -10.40
C TYR A 37 7.82 5.63 -9.34
N SER A 38 7.66 6.01 -8.07
CA SER A 38 7.23 5.12 -6.99
C SER A 38 5.71 5.11 -6.79
N SER A 39 4.95 5.79 -7.65
CA SER A 39 3.49 5.78 -7.53
C SER A 39 2.92 4.41 -7.89
N PHE A 40 1.80 4.05 -7.26
CA PHE A 40 1.08 2.81 -7.54
C PHE A 40 0.72 2.69 -9.03
N GLU A 41 0.21 3.78 -9.62
CA GLU A 41 -0.20 3.81 -11.03
C GLU A 41 0.99 3.61 -11.98
N PHE A 42 2.13 4.25 -11.70
CA PHE A 42 3.32 4.08 -12.53
C PHE A 42 3.84 2.64 -12.47
N MET A 43 4.01 2.08 -11.27
CA MET A 43 4.47 0.71 -11.12
C MET A 43 3.49 -0.32 -11.71
N ARG A 44 2.18 -0.05 -11.66
CA ARG A 44 1.16 -0.88 -12.31
C ARG A 44 1.20 -0.76 -13.85
N ALA A 45 1.65 0.35 -14.39
CA ALA A 45 1.88 0.48 -15.83
C ALA A 45 3.10 -0.35 -16.26
N LEU A 46 4.18 -0.35 -15.47
CA LEU A 46 5.38 -1.16 -15.72
C LEU A 46 5.09 -2.67 -15.73
N GLU A 47 4.12 -3.11 -14.92
CA GLU A 47 3.70 -4.51 -14.88
C GLU A 47 3.26 -5.07 -16.25
N LYS A 48 2.86 -4.20 -17.17
CA LYS A 48 2.46 -4.57 -18.53
C LYS A 48 3.62 -4.58 -19.53
N GLU A 49 4.78 -4.06 -19.14
CA GLU A 49 5.95 -4.06 -20.00
C GLU A 49 6.55 -5.47 -20.08
N GLU A 50 6.82 -5.92 -21.31
CA GLU A 50 7.30 -7.26 -21.63
C GLU A 50 8.50 -7.71 -20.79
N ASP A 51 9.48 -6.82 -20.60
CA ASP A 51 10.68 -7.13 -19.83
C ASP A 51 10.38 -7.33 -18.35
N PHE A 52 9.45 -6.55 -17.81
CA PHE A 52 9.01 -6.68 -16.43
C PHE A 52 8.13 -7.91 -16.24
N VAL A 53 7.26 -8.24 -17.20
CA VAL A 53 6.48 -9.49 -17.20
C VAL A 53 7.42 -10.70 -17.16
N LYS A 54 8.45 -10.74 -18.02
CA LYS A 54 9.45 -11.82 -18.03
C LYS A 54 10.19 -11.92 -16.70
N TYR A 55 10.58 -10.78 -16.12
CA TYR A 55 11.18 -10.73 -14.80
C TYR A 55 10.24 -11.31 -13.73
N LEU A 56 8.97 -10.91 -13.74
CA LEU A 56 7.96 -11.43 -12.80
C LEU A 56 7.80 -12.94 -12.95
N GLN A 57 7.61 -13.46 -14.17
CA GLN A 57 7.49 -14.91 -14.45
C GLN A 57 8.66 -15.69 -13.85
N ARG A 58 9.89 -15.17 -14.00
CA ARG A 58 11.10 -15.81 -13.46
C ARG A 58 11.22 -15.74 -11.94
N SER A 59 10.71 -14.67 -11.32
CA SER A 59 10.86 -14.39 -9.88
C SER A 59 9.78 -15.01 -8.99
N THR A 60 8.54 -15.12 -9.48
CA THR A 60 7.41 -15.66 -8.71
C THR A 60 7.27 -17.18 -8.85
N GLY A 61 8.18 -17.83 -9.57
CA GLY A 61 8.15 -19.28 -9.80
C GLY A 61 6.97 -19.74 -10.67
N GLY A 62 6.29 -18.80 -11.35
CA GLY A 62 5.19 -19.09 -12.25
C GLY A 62 5.70 -19.75 -13.52
N GLN A 63 5.92 -21.06 -13.48
CA GLN A 63 5.95 -21.86 -14.69
C GLN A 63 4.56 -21.75 -15.31
N GLY A 64 4.50 -21.14 -16.49
CA GLY A 64 3.27 -20.99 -17.23
C GLY A 64 2.79 -22.37 -17.65
N GLU A 65 1.76 -22.89 -16.98
CA GLU A 65 0.94 -23.98 -17.53
C GLU A 65 -0.46 -24.07 -16.92
N ASP A 66 -0.73 -23.47 -15.75
CA ASP A 66 -2.09 -23.48 -15.20
C ASP A 66 -2.85 -22.15 -15.44
N GLY A 67 -3.51 -22.04 -16.60
CA GLY A 67 -4.72 -21.23 -16.74
C GLY A 67 -4.60 -19.77 -17.24
N GLY A 68 -3.53 -19.41 -17.96
CA GLY A 68 -3.50 -18.20 -18.80
C GLY A 68 -3.49 -16.85 -18.04
N ARG A 69 -3.23 -16.84 -16.73
CA ARG A 69 -3.12 -15.61 -15.95
C ARG A 69 -1.70 -15.06 -16.00
N GLN A 70 -1.54 -13.88 -16.57
CA GLN A 70 -0.28 -13.12 -16.51
C GLN A 70 0.13 -12.89 -15.05
N PRO A 71 1.43 -12.96 -14.72
CA PRO A 71 1.88 -12.72 -13.35
C PRO A 71 1.51 -11.30 -12.94
N GLN A 72 0.84 -11.18 -11.79
CA GLN A 72 0.38 -9.91 -11.26
C GLN A 72 1.01 -9.63 -9.88
N MET A 73 1.89 -8.65 -9.81
CA MET A 73 2.42 -8.02 -8.61
C MET A 73 1.47 -6.93 -8.06
N MET A 74 0.86 -6.11 -8.91
CA MET A 74 0.03 -4.96 -8.49
C MET A 74 -1.48 -5.27 -8.58
N ARG A 75 -2.17 -5.36 -7.44
CA ARG A 75 -3.60 -5.75 -7.38
C ARG A 75 -4.59 -4.58 -7.56
N LYS A 76 -4.90 -3.84 -6.48
CA LYS A 76 -5.90 -2.74 -6.45
C LYS A 76 -5.40 -1.43 -5.82
N GLY A 77 -4.42 -1.48 -4.92
CA GLY A 77 -3.86 -0.28 -4.29
C GLY A 77 -4.84 0.55 -3.45
N LYS A 78 -5.96 -0.03 -2.99
CA LYS A 78 -7.04 0.67 -2.28
C LYS A 78 -7.11 0.25 -0.81
N VAL A 79 -7.13 1.24 0.09
CA VAL A 79 -7.37 1.05 1.53
C VAL A 79 -8.84 0.67 1.76
N GLY A 80 -9.09 -0.23 2.71
CA GLY A 80 -10.46 -0.66 3.07
C GLY A 80 -11.06 -1.76 2.18
N ASP A 81 -10.38 -2.22 1.13
CA ASP A 81 -10.91 -3.27 0.23
C ASP A 81 -11.14 -4.62 0.93
N TRP A 82 -10.56 -4.84 2.12
CA TRP A 82 -10.78 -6.03 2.95
C TRP A 82 -12.25 -6.20 3.36
N ARG A 83 -13.00 -5.11 3.52
CA ARG A 83 -14.42 -5.11 3.88
C ARG A 83 -15.29 -5.83 2.85
N ASN A 84 -14.87 -5.83 1.58
CA ASN A 84 -15.58 -6.52 0.50
C ASN A 84 -15.48 -8.05 0.57
N TYR A 85 -14.50 -8.58 1.31
CA TYR A 85 -14.24 -10.01 1.41
C TYR A 85 -14.67 -10.61 2.76
N PHE A 86 -14.94 -9.76 3.74
CA PHE A 86 -15.24 -10.17 5.11
C PHE A 86 -16.74 -10.16 5.32
N THR A 87 -17.26 -11.19 5.99
CA THR A 87 -18.62 -11.13 6.52
C THR A 87 -18.69 -10.08 7.65
N PRO A 88 -19.89 -9.58 7.99
CA PRO A 88 -20.05 -8.64 9.09
C PRO A 88 -19.47 -9.17 10.41
N GLU A 89 -19.66 -10.46 10.68
CA GLU A 89 -19.14 -11.13 11.88
C GLU A 89 -17.60 -11.20 11.89
N GLN A 90 -16.99 -11.51 10.74
CA GLN A 90 -15.53 -11.53 10.61
C GLN A 90 -14.92 -10.16 10.82
N SER A 91 -15.59 -9.11 10.35
CA SER A 91 -15.15 -7.72 10.51
C SER A 91 -15.16 -7.32 11.99
N ARG A 92 -16.28 -7.56 12.70
CA ARG A 92 -16.39 -7.29 14.15
C ARG A 92 -15.32 -8.04 14.95
N ARG A 93 -15.11 -9.33 14.66
CA ARG A 93 -14.08 -10.13 15.33
C ARG A 93 -12.67 -9.57 15.10
N MET A 94 -12.40 -8.99 13.93
CA MET A 94 -11.12 -8.34 13.64
C MET A 94 -10.96 -7.06 14.47
N ASP A 95 -12.00 -6.23 14.55
CA ASP A 95 -12.01 -4.98 15.33
C ASP A 95 -11.77 -5.27 16.82
N ASP A 96 -12.50 -6.22 17.40
CA ASP A 96 -12.34 -6.63 18.80
C ASP A 96 -10.91 -7.16 19.09
N ARG A 97 -10.36 -7.94 18.16
CA ARG A 97 -9.01 -8.48 18.30
C ARG A 97 -7.95 -7.39 18.16
N PHE A 98 -8.16 -6.40 17.30
CA PHE A 98 -7.27 -5.26 17.18
C PHE A 98 -7.27 -4.43 18.47
N HIS A 99 -8.45 -4.01 18.93
CA HIS A 99 -8.60 -3.22 20.14
C HIS A 99 -8.04 -3.94 21.37
N SER A 100 -8.34 -5.22 21.56
CA SER A 100 -7.82 -5.98 22.70
C SER A 100 -6.28 -6.07 22.72
N LYS A 101 -5.62 -6.02 21.56
CA LYS A 101 -4.16 -6.09 21.44
C LYS A 101 -3.48 -4.73 21.50
N THR A 102 -4.15 -3.67 21.08
CA THR A 102 -3.58 -2.32 21.05
C THR A 102 -4.03 -1.44 22.22
N ARG A 103 -4.95 -1.92 23.08
CA ARG A 103 -5.42 -1.21 24.27
C ARG A 103 -4.27 -0.71 25.14
N GLY A 104 -4.30 0.58 25.47
CA GLY A 104 -3.28 1.25 26.28
C GLY A 104 -2.00 1.62 25.51
N THR A 105 -1.96 1.41 24.20
CA THR A 105 -0.86 1.84 23.33
C THR A 105 -1.27 3.05 22.49
N LEU A 106 -0.28 3.75 21.93
CA LEU A 106 -0.52 4.82 20.95
C LEU A 106 -1.25 4.32 19.68
N LEU A 107 -1.26 3.01 19.43
CA LEU A 107 -1.90 2.38 18.27
C LEU A 107 -3.40 2.10 18.49
N GLU A 108 -3.94 2.38 19.67
CA GLU A 108 -5.35 2.09 19.98
C GLU A 108 -6.32 2.85 19.07
N ASN A 109 -5.98 4.09 18.72
CA ASN A 109 -6.88 5.03 18.03
C ASN A 109 -6.37 5.49 16.65
N ILE A 110 -5.35 4.83 16.09
CA ILE A 110 -4.73 5.30 14.83
C ILE A 110 -5.54 4.99 13.56
N TRP A 111 -6.47 4.03 13.64
CA TRP A 111 -7.27 3.58 12.49
C TRP A 111 -8.76 3.60 12.77
N THR A 112 -9.23 4.43 13.71
CA THR A 112 -10.64 4.43 14.14
C THR A 112 -11.61 4.68 12.99
N GLU A 113 -11.32 5.63 12.09
CA GLU A 113 -12.13 5.91 10.89
C GLU A 113 -12.14 4.74 9.90
N GLU A 114 -11.00 4.06 9.73
CA GLU A 114 -10.82 2.97 8.76
C GLU A 114 -11.30 1.61 9.28
N MET A 115 -11.48 1.46 10.59
CA MET A 115 -11.99 0.25 11.26
C MET A 115 -13.49 0.35 11.59
N ALA A 116 -14.05 1.56 11.78
CA ALA A 116 -15.49 1.76 11.98
C ALA A 116 -16.32 1.08 10.88
N TYR A 117 -16.98 -0.02 11.21
CA TYR A 117 -17.81 -0.77 10.29
C TYR A 117 -19.11 0.01 10.01
N THR A 118 -19.15 0.75 8.89
CA THR A 118 -20.37 1.38 8.40
C THR A 118 -21.15 0.39 7.54
N HIS A 119 -22.41 0.11 7.93
CA HIS A 119 -23.39 -0.48 7.02
C HIS A 119 -23.75 0.61 6.00
N ASP A 120 -22.94 0.80 4.97
CA ASP A 120 -23.41 1.54 3.80
C ASP A 120 -24.33 0.58 3.05
N SER A 121 -25.62 0.67 3.37
CA SER A 121 -26.70 0.04 2.63
C SER A 121 -26.59 0.46 1.15
N ASN A 122 -26.27 -0.52 0.31
CA ASN A 122 -26.39 -0.41 -1.13
C ASN A 122 -27.86 -0.46 -1.53
#